data_AF-A0A349SEL3-F1
#
_entry.id   AF-A0A349SEL3-F1
#
_cell.length_a   1.000
_cell.length_b   1.000
_cell.length_c   1.000
_cell.angle_alpha   90.00
_cell.angle_beta   90.00
_cell.angle_gamma   90.00
#
_symmetry.space_group_name_H-M   'P 1'
#
loop_
_entity.id
_entity.type
_entity.pdbx_description
1 polymer ?
#
loop_
_entity_poly.entity_id
_entity_poly.type
_entity_poly.pdbx_seq_one_letter_code
_entity_poly.pdbx_strand_id
1 'polypeptide(L)'
;MKPIQTNSPPGVDGEPTFGAYTDFGVLRAAIVGSAEGLALPPFNPTLHHYNDELQTALKKSGDRPLVVADVMPERWEKTVQQLDQLAALYERNGVRVYRPR
;
A
#
# COMPACT_ATOMS: atom_id res chain seq x y z
N MET A 1 43.18 -25.75 2.08
CA MET A 1 42.61 -24.82 1.09
C MET A 1 42.50 -23.45 1.75
N LYS A 2 43.02 -22.38 1.13
CA LYS A 2 42.83 -21.01 1.64
C LYS A 2 41.45 -20.50 1.19
N PRO A 3 40.72 -19.75 2.04
CA PRO A 3 39.44 -19.19 1.63
C PRO A 3 39.65 -18.13 0.55
N ILE A 4 38.78 -18.16 -0.47
CA ILE A 4 38.75 -17.16 -1.54
C ILE A 4 38.19 -15.87 -0.94
N GLN A 5 38.99 -14.80 -0.94
CA GLN A 5 38.51 -13.47 -0.60
C GLN A 5 37.71 -12.92 -1.77
N THR A 6 36.41 -12.71 -1.56
CA THR A 6 35.56 -11.98 -2.49
C THR A 6 35.74 -10.48 -2.22
N ASN A 7 36.68 -9.85 -2.92
CA ASN A 7 36.75 -8.39 -2.92
C ASN A 7 35.62 -7.87 -3.81
N SER A 8 34.66 -7.18 -3.20
CA SER A 8 33.65 -6.42 -3.94
C SER A 8 34.33 -5.37 -4.82
N PRO A 9 33.84 -5.12 -6.05
CA PRO A 9 34.44 -4.14 -6.93
C PRO A 9 34.30 -2.72 -6.35
N PRO A 10 35.24 -1.81 -6.62
CA PRO A 10 35.20 -0.45 -6.08
C PRO A 10 34.15 0.37 -6.83
N GLY A 11 33.23 1.01 -6.09
CA GLY A 11 32.30 2.01 -6.65
C GLY A 11 30.82 1.88 -6.27
N VAL A 12 30.44 0.96 -5.37
CA VAL A 12 29.05 0.88 -4.87
C VAL A 12 29.06 0.63 -3.36
N ASP A 13 29.30 1.68 -2.60
CA ASP A 13 28.97 1.67 -1.17
C ASP A 13 27.44 1.78 -1.05
N GLY A 14 26.81 0.61 -1.01
CA GLY A 14 25.37 0.40 -0.87
C GLY A 14 24.62 0.54 -2.19
N GLU A 15 23.76 -0.44 -2.52
CA GLU A 15 22.49 -0.30 -3.28
C GLU A 15 21.98 -1.70 -3.70
N PRO A 16 20.78 -2.15 -3.27
CA PRO A 16 20.04 -3.18 -3.98
C PRO A 16 19.25 -2.54 -5.14
N THR A 17 19.59 -2.87 -6.38
CA THR A 17 19.01 -2.31 -7.63
C THR A 17 17.61 -2.86 -8.01
N PHE A 18 16.79 -3.12 -6.98
CA PHE A 18 15.38 -3.56 -6.97
C PHE A 18 15.10 -5.06 -7.19
N GLY A 19 14.27 -5.66 -6.33
CA GLY A 19 13.73 -7.01 -6.60
C GLY A 19 13.14 -7.76 -5.42
N ALA A 20 12.12 -8.56 -5.73
CA ALA A 20 11.64 -9.69 -4.97
C ALA A 20 11.58 -10.89 -5.94
N TYR A 21 12.18 -12.02 -5.57
CA TYR A 21 12.14 -13.25 -6.37
C TYR A 21 11.04 -14.20 -5.90
N THR A 22 10.52 -13.93 -4.70
CA THR A 22 9.58 -14.74 -3.95
C THR A 22 8.73 -13.84 -3.06
N ASP A 23 7.50 -14.26 -2.78
CA ASP A 23 6.63 -13.60 -1.80
C ASP A 23 7.03 -13.91 -0.34
N PHE A 24 7.95 -14.87 -0.14
CA PHE A 24 8.42 -15.32 1.17
C PHE A 24 9.90 -15.01 1.37
N GLY A 25 10.32 -14.84 2.63
CA GLY A 25 11.70 -14.57 3.01
C GLY A 25 11.84 -13.30 3.85
N VAL A 26 13.03 -12.70 3.84
CA VAL A 26 13.31 -11.48 4.62
C VAL A 26 12.84 -10.26 3.82
N LEU A 27 11.79 -9.60 4.32
CA LEU A 27 11.34 -8.32 3.80
C LEU A 27 12.35 -7.23 4.18
N ARG A 28 12.95 -6.57 3.18
CA ARG A 28 13.92 -5.47 3.41
C ARG A 28 13.33 -4.09 3.17
N ALA A 29 12.38 -3.99 2.24
CA ALA A 29 11.69 -2.75 1.94
C ALA A 29 10.25 -3.03 1.47
N ALA A 30 9.34 -2.08 1.71
CA ALA A 30 7.95 -2.16 1.29
C ALA A 30 7.41 -0.78 0.91
N ILE A 31 6.44 -0.76 0.00
CA ILE A 31 5.61 0.42 -0.25
C ILE A 31 4.31 0.20 0.52
N VAL A 32 3.95 1.13 1.40
CA VAL A 32 2.65 1.12 2.09
C VAL A 32 1.81 2.23 1.48
N GLY A 33 0.65 1.87 0.92
CA GLY A 33 -0.27 2.81 0.27
C GLY A 33 -0.92 3.80 1.23
N SER A 34 -1.45 4.90 0.68
CA SER A 34 -2.24 5.91 1.40
C SER A 34 -3.73 5.73 1.07
N ALA A 35 -4.60 6.12 2.00
CA ALA A 35 -6.04 6.27 1.75
C ALA A 35 -6.42 7.73 1.41
N GLU A 36 -5.44 8.62 1.31
CA GLU A 36 -5.63 9.99 0.81
C GLU A 36 -6.23 9.97 -0.59
N GLY A 37 -7.29 10.75 -0.79
CA GLY A 37 -8.00 10.80 -2.07
C GLY A 37 -8.71 9.50 -2.48
N LEU A 38 -8.91 8.55 -1.56
CA LEU A 38 -9.61 7.29 -1.87
C LEU A 38 -11.03 7.59 -2.36
N ALA A 39 -11.25 7.31 -3.64
CA ALA A 39 -12.53 7.42 -4.30
C ALA A 39 -12.85 6.13 -5.06
N LEU A 40 -14.11 5.72 -5.00
CA LEU A 40 -14.62 4.65 -5.83
C LEU A 40 -15.07 5.20 -7.18
N PRO A 41 -14.92 4.42 -8.27
CA PRO A 41 -15.43 4.82 -9.57
C PRO A 41 -16.95 5.01 -9.51
N PRO A 42 -17.54 5.75 -10.48
CA PRO A 42 -18.98 5.88 -10.62
C PRO A 42 -19.71 4.53 -10.61
N PHE A 43 -21.00 4.56 -10.29
CA PHE A 43 -21.79 3.35 -10.28
C PHE A 43 -21.76 2.67 -11.66
N ASN A 44 -21.35 1.40 -11.67
CA ASN A 44 -21.45 0.53 -12.82
C ASN A 44 -22.26 -0.70 -12.42
N PRO A 45 -23.34 -1.05 -13.14
CA PRO A 45 -24.16 -2.21 -12.83
C PRO A 45 -23.40 -3.54 -12.87
N THR A 46 -22.21 -3.61 -13.49
CA THR A 46 -21.35 -4.80 -13.48
C THR A 46 -20.52 -4.95 -12.18
N LEU A 47 -20.55 -3.98 -11.27
CA LEU A 47 -19.85 -4.02 -9.99
C LEU A 47 -20.70 -4.79 -8.95
N HIS A 48 -20.67 -6.12 -9.02
CA HIS A 48 -21.51 -6.99 -8.19
C HIS A 48 -20.93 -7.33 -6.81
N HIS A 49 -19.67 -7.00 -6.54
CA HIS A 49 -18.96 -7.44 -5.33
C HIS A 49 -19.01 -6.45 -4.17
N TYR A 50 -19.75 -5.34 -4.30
CA TYR A 50 -19.94 -4.40 -3.19
C TYR A 50 -21.08 -4.84 -2.28
N ASN A 51 -20.93 -4.56 -0.99
CA ASN A 51 -22.01 -4.72 -0.02
C ASN A 51 -23.16 -3.73 -0.29
N ASP A 52 -24.32 -3.99 0.30
CA ASP A 52 -25.55 -3.22 0.04
C ASP A 52 -25.42 -1.73 0.40
N GLU A 53 -24.71 -1.44 1.50
CA GLU A 53 -24.45 -0.07 1.97
C GLU A 53 -23.70 0.73 0.90
N LEU A 54 -22.62 0.15 0.38
CA LEU A 54 -21.76 0.79 -0.62
C LEU A 54 -22.44 0.86 -1.99
N GLN A 55 -23.18 -0.18 -2.38
CA GLN A 55 -23.99 -0.15 -3.60
C GLN A 55 -25.02 0.98 -3.56
N THR A 56 -25.69 1.15 -2.42
CA THR A 56 -26.68 2.22 -2.24
C THR A 56 -26.02 3.59 -2.36
N ALA A 57 -24.86 3.76 -1.74
CA ALA A 57 -24.11 5.01 -1.81
C ALA A 57 -23.61 5.32 -3.23
N LEU A 58 -23.11 4.30 -3.96
CA LEU A 58 -22.68 4.44 -5.35
C LEU A 58 -23.85 4.81 -6.28
N LYS A 59 -25.01 4.15 -6.13
CA LYS A 59 -26.22 4.47 -6.90
C LYS A 59 -26.67 5.92 -6.68
N LYS A 60 -26.52 6.46 -5.45
CA LYS A 60 -26.80 7.88 -5.13
C LYS A 60 -25.77 8.83 -5.75
N SER A 61 -24.52 8.40 -5.89
CA SER A 61 -23.45 9.18 -6.53
C SER A 61 -23.67 9.35 -8.04
N GLY A 62 -24.34 8.38 -8.68
CA GLY A 62 -24.62 8.37 -10.11
C GLY A 62 -23.31 8.26 -10.92
N ASP A 63 -23.14 9.16 -11.88
CA ASP A 63 -21.96 9.21 -12.76
C ASP A 63 -20.73 9.87 -12.12
N ARG A 64 -20.80 10.22 -10.83
CA ARG A 64 -19.68 10.85 -10.10
C ARG A 64 -18.93 9.81 -9.26
N PRO A 65 -17.58 9.95 -9.14
CA PRO A 65 -16.81 9.18 -8.18
C PRO A 65 -17.34 9.39 -6.75
N LEU A 66 -17.33 8.32 -5.96
CA LEU A 66 -17.71 8.37 -4.55
C LEU A 66 -16.45 8.55 -3.71
N VAL A 67 -16.28 9.74 -3.13
CA VAL A 67 -15.18 10.03 -2.19
C VAL A 67 -15.51 9.37 -0.85
N VAL A 68 -14.67 8.42 -0.43
CA VAL A 68 -14.97 7.57 0.74
C VAL A 68 -14.98 8.38 2.04
N ALA A 69 -14.11 9.38 2.15
CA ALA A 69 -14.05 10.27 3.32
C ALA A 69 -15.36 11.04 3.56
N ASP A 70 -16.07 11.42 2.49
CA ASP A 70 -17.30 12.20 2.59
C ASP A 70 -18.51 11.34 3.00
N VAL A 71 -18.53 10.09 2.54
CA VAL A 71 -19.69 9.20 2.69
C VAL A 71 -19.54 8.24 3.86
N MET A 72 -18.32 7.85 4.18
CA MET A 72 -18.00 6.88 5.24
C MET A 72 -16.78 7.34 6.06
N PRO A 73 -16.84 8.52 6.72
CA PRO A 73 -15.68 9.16 7.35
C PRO A 73 -15.01 8.28 8.40
N GLU A 74 -15.77 7.65 9.30
CA GLU A 74 -15.22 6.79 10.35
C GLU A 74 -14.46 5.58 9.80
N ARG A 75 -14.95 4.98 8.70
CA ARG A 75 -14.27 3.85 8.04
C ARG A 75 -12.98 4.31 7.35
N TRP A 76 -13.02 5.50 6.75
CA TRP A 76 -11.86 6.11 6.12
C TRP A 76 -10.77 6.44 7.16
N GLU A 77 -11.12 7.13 8.25
CA GLU A 77 -10.19 7.49 9.34
C GLU A 77 -9.52 6.24 9.94
N LYS A 78 -10.31 5.20 10.20
CA LYS A 78 -9.79 3.92 10.70
C LYS A 78 -8.81 3.29 9.71
N THR A 79 -9.09 3.37 8.42
CA THR A 79 -8.21 2.83 7.36
C THR A 79 -6.89 3.60 7.31
N VAL A 80 -6.94 4.95 7.38
CA VAL A 80 -5.75 5.80 7.45
C VAL A 80 -4.89 5.40 8.66
N GLN A 81 -5.50 5.30 9.84
CA GLN A 81 -4.81 4.90 11.06
C GLN A 81 -4.16 3.51 10.93
N GLN A 82 -4.86 2.54 10.34
CA GLN A 82 -4.33 1.19 10.12
C GLN A 82 -3.12 1.19 9.17
N LEU A 83 -3.15 1.98 8.10
CA LEU A 83 -2.04 2.09 7.16
C LEU A 83 -0.81 2.75 7.81
N ASP A 84 -1.01 3.77 8.64
CA ASP A 84 0.08 4.42 9.37
C ASP A 84 0.68 3.49 10.44
N GLN A 85 -0.17 2.74 11.14
CA GLN A 85 0.29 1.72 12.10
C GLN A 85 1.07 0.59 11.42
N LEU A 86 0.67 0.19 10.20
CA LEU A 86 1.37 -0.81 9.41
C LEU A 86 2.75 -0.32 8.96
N ALA A 87 2.84 0.91 8.45
CA ALA A 87 4.11 1.54 8.11
C ALA A 87 5.06 1.60 9.32
N ALA A 88 4.56 2.09 10.46
CA ALA A 88 5.35 2.15 11.69
C ALA A 88 5.76 0.76 12.19
N LEU A 89 4.92 -0.26 12.02
CA LEU A 89 5.26 -1.65 12.36
C LEU A 89 6.43 -2.16 11.52
N TYR A 90 6.43 -1.91 10.22
CA TYR A 90 7.52 -2.30 9.32
C TYR A 90 8.83 -1.60 9.68
N GLU A 91 8.81 -0.30 9.91
CA GLU A 91 10.01 0.45 10.31
C GLU A 91 10.59 -0.03 11.64
N ARG A 92 9.74 -0.30 12.64
CA ARG A 92 10.18 -0.88 13.92
C ARG A 92 10.84 -2.26 13.78
N ASN A 93 10.59 -2.97 12.68
CA ASN A 93 11.18 -4.27 12.38
C ASN A 93 12.31 -4.18 11.34
N GLY A 94 12.87 -2.98 11.11
CA GLY A 94 14.02 -2.78 10.22
C GLY A 94 13.70 -2.86 8.73
N VAL A 95 12.41 -2.80 8.37
CA VAL A 95 11.97 -2.72 6.96
C VAL A 95 11.91 -1.27 6.54
N ARG A 96 12.56 -0.93 5.43
CA ARG A 96 12.47 0.42 4.84
C ARG A 96 11.09 0.63 4.23
N VAL A 97 10.36 1.65 4.68
CA VAL A 97 9.03 1.97 4.15
C VAL A 97 9.08 3.15 3.18
N TYR A 98 8.38 3.01 2.06
CA TYR A 98 8.09 4.09 1.11
C TYR A 98 6.59 4.41 1.14
N ARG A 99 6.25 5.68 1.03
CA ARG A 99 4.87 6.19 1.00
C ARG A 99 4.64 6.93 -0.33
N PRO A 100 3.53 6.66 -1.05
CA PRO A 100 3.14 7.50 -2.17
C PRO A 100 2.80 8.91 -1.67
N ARG A 101 3.05 9.91 -2.52
CA ARG A 101 2.61 11.29 -2.31
C ARG A 101 1.19 11.47 -2.82
#